data_AF-A0A951DUY7-F1
#
_entry.id   AF-A0A951DUY7-F1
#
_cell.length_a   1.000
_cell.length_b   1.000
_cell.length_c   1.000
_cell.angle_alpha   90.00
_cell.angle_beta   90.00
_cell.angle_gamma   90.00
#
_symmetry.space_group_name_H-M   'P 1'
#
loop_
_entity.id
_entity.type
_entity.pdbx_description
1 polymer ?
#
loop_
_entity_poly.entity_id
_entity_poly.type
_entity_poly.pdbx_seq_one_letter_code
_entity_poly.pdbx_strand_id
1 'polypeptide(L)'
;MLRILVTSREPLRVAREQTWRVPPLTCPASGDVSEDDVEHAANYPAVRLFVERAQAVQPTFSVTSGKVQSVISICARLDGLPLALELAAAGRDCWRRPKSRND
;
A
#
# COMPACT_ATOMS: atom_id res chain seq x y z
N MET A 1 14.93 -21.16 -30.70
CA MET A 1 13.94 -20.07 -30.49
C MET A 1 13.99 -19.67 -29.02
N LEU A 2 14.44 -18.44 -28.70
CA LEU A 2 14.58 -17.94 -27.34
C LEU A 2 13.29 -17.24 -26.89
N ARG A 3 12.79 -17.54 -25.69
CA ARG A 3 11.66 -16.86 -25.07
C ARG A 3 12.13 -16.32 -23.72
N ILE A 4 11.91 -15.03 -23.48
CA ILE A 4 12.30 -14.35 -22.24
C ILE A 4 11.03 -13.76 -21.61
N LEU A 5 10.85 -13.98 -20.31
CA LEU A 5 9.84 -13.30 -19.51
C LEU A 5 10.52 -12.14 -18.77
N VAL A 6 10.03 -10.93 -18.98
CA VAL A 6 10.53 -9.71 -18.31
C VAL A 6 9.38 -9.11 -17.52
N THR A 7 9.64 -8.67 -16.29
CA THR A 7 8.72 -7.90 -15.47
C THR A 7 9.26 -6.48 -15.26
N SER A 8 8.38 -5.49 -15.26
CA SER A 8 8.73 -4.07 -15.04
C SER A 8 7.61 -3.39 -14.27
N ARG A 9 7.94 -2.33 -13.53
CA ARG A 9 6.98 -1.44 -12.85
C ARG A 9 6.56 -0.25 -13.71
N GLU A 10 7.20 -0.09 -14.85
CA GLU A 10 6.92 0.95 -15.85
C GLU A 10 6.68 0.32 -17.21
N PRO A 11 5.89 0.95 -18.10
CA PRO A 11 5.70 0.48 -19.46
C PRO A 11 7.05 0.28 -20.18
N LEU A 12 7.25 -0.88 -20.79
CA LEU A 12 8.45 -1.27 -21.51
C LEU A 12 8.59 -0.56 -22.88
N ARG A 13 7.52 0.08 -23.36
CA ARG A 13 7.45 0.84 -24.62
C ARG A 13 7.86 0.01 -25.84
N VAL A 14 7.47 -1.26 -25.85
CA VAL A 14 7.76 -2.20 -26.96
C VAL A 14 6.55 -2.34 -27.87
N ALA A 15 6.80 -2.76 -29.12
CA ALA A 15 5.74 -3.10 -30.04
C ALA A 15 4.86 -4.21 -29.43
N ARG A 16 3.54 -4.04 -29.51
CA ARG A 16 2.50 -4.93 -28.93
C ARG A 16 2.41 -4.95 -27.41
N GLU A 17 3.00 -3.97 -26.70
CA GLU A 17 2.70 -3.76 -25.29
C GLU A 17 1.24 -3.31 -25.11
N GLN A 18 0.58 -3.83 -24.09
CA GLN A 18 -0.75 -3.38 -23.66
C GLN A 18 -0.67 -2.93 -22.20
N THR A 19 -0.91 -1.65 -21.95
CA THR A 19 -0.94 -1.08 -20.60
C THR A 19 -2.34 -1.20 -20.02
N TRP A 20 -2.44 -1.82 -18.84
CA TRP A 20 -3.67 -1.90 -18.06
C TRP A 20 -3.52 -1.07 -16.79
N ARG A 21 -4.39 -0.07 -16.61
CA ARG A 21 -4.42 0.71 -15.36
C ARG A 21 -5.09 -0.11 -14.28
N VAL A 22 -4.43 -0.25 -13.14
CA VAL A 22 -5.00 -0.88 -11.96
C VAL A 22 -5.85 0.17 -11.23
N PRO A 23 -7.16 -0.07 -11.03
CA PRO A 23 -7.99 0.87 -10.30
C PRO A 23 -7.59 0.94 -8.81
N PRO A 24 -7.86 2.05 -8.12
CA PRO A 24 -7.66 2.13 -6.68
C PRO A 24 -8.54 1.13 -5.93
N LEU A 25 -8.06 0.69 -4.76
CA LEU A 25 -8.76 -0.21 -3.86
C LEU A 25 -9.73 0.58 -2.97
N THR A 26 -10.89 -0.01 -2.68
CA THR A 26 -11.83 0.58 -1.71
C THR A 26 -11.17 0.70 -0.34
N CYS A 27 -11.35 1.85 0.30
CA CYS A 27 -10.79 2.22 1.60
C CYS A 27 -11.89 2.86 2.45
N PRO A 28 -11.94 2.62 3.76
CA PRO A 28 -12.84 3.37 4.63
C PRO A 28 -12.32 4.79 4.78
N ALA A 29 -13.21 5.77 4.87
CA ALA A 29 -12.84 7.12 5.27
C ALA A 29 -12.56 7.18 6.78
N SER A 30 -11.83 8.22 7.21
CA SER A 30 -11.60 8.46 8.63
C SER A 30 -12.94 8.68 9.34
N GLY A 31 -13.25 7.83 10.31
CA GLY A 31 -14.51 7.86 11.07
C GLY A 31 -15.60 6.89 10.59
N ASP A 32 -15.43 6.23 9.44
CA ASP A 32 -16.41 5.25 8.93
C ASP A 32 -16.43 3.93 9.73
N VAL A 33 -15.31 3.62 10.38
CA VAL A 33 -15.13 2.39 11.15
C VAL A 33 -14.68 2.76 12.55
N SER A 34 -15.29 2.14 13.57
CA SER A 34 -14.92 2.32 14.98
C SER A 34 -13.55 1.70 15.28
N GLU A 35 -12.87 2.19 16.32
CA GLU A 35 -11.62 1.59 16.83
C GLU A 35 -11.79 0.13 17.27
N ASP A 36 -12.97 -0.23 17.75
CA ASP A 36 -13.26 -1.59 18.21
C ASP A 36 -13.65 -2.54 17.07
N ASP A 37 -13.99 -2.01 15.90
CA ASP A 37 -14.50 -2.79 14.76
C ASP A 37 -13.39 -3.15 13.76
N VAL A 38 -12.35 -3.81 14.30
CA VAL A 38 -11.14 -4.20 13.56
C VAL A 38 -11.47 -5.12 12.38
N GLU A 39 -12.46 -6.00 12.54
CA GLU A 39 -12.87 -6.95 11.50
C GLU A 39 -13.47 -6.21 10.29
N HIS A 40 -14.34 -5.22 10.53
CA HIS A 40 -14.88 -4.41 9.46
C HIS A 40 -13.78 -3.63 8.73
N ALA A 41 -12.83 -3.02 9.45
CA ALA A 41 -11.69 -2.36 8.84
C ALA A 41 -10.85 -3.34 7.98
N ALA A 42 -10.61 -4.55 8.48
CA ALA A 42 -9.84 -5.58 7.81
C ALA A 42 -10.55 -6.15 6.55
N ASN A 43 -11.84 -5.89 6.35
CA ASN A 43 -12.54 -6.31 5.14
C ASN A 43 -12.32 -5.38 3.94
N TYR A 44 -11.79 -4.17 4.16
CA TYR A 44 -11.47 -3.25 3.07
C TYR A 44 -10.23 -3.71 2.30
N PRO A 45 -10.30 -3.80 0.95
CA PRO A 45 -9.17 -4.27 0.14
C PRO A 45 -7.88 -3.47 0.34
N ALA A 46 -7.96 -2.15 0.53
CA ALA A 46 -6.79 -1.31 0.81
C ALA A 46 -6.10 -1.69 2.13
N VAL A 47 -6.89 -1.91 3.19
CA VAL A 47 -6.39 -2.31 4.51
C VAL A 47 -5.77 -3.70 4.42
N ARG A 48 -6.43 -4.66 3.76
CA ARG A 48 -5.88 -6.02 3.55
C ARG A 48 -4.53 -6.00 2.86
N LEU A 49 -4.44 -5.28 1.73
CA LEU A 49 -3.18 -5.16 0.99
C LEU A 49 -2.09 -4.56 1.89
N PHE A 50 -2.39 -3.49 2.62
CA PHE A 50 -1.44 -2.87 3.53
C PHE A 50 -0.91 -3.88 4.57
N VAL A 51 -1.80 -4.65 5.20
CA VAL A 51 -1.43 -5.68 6.19
C VAL A 51 -0.55 -6.75 5.56
N GLU A 52 -0.93 -7.29 4.41
CA GLU A 52 -0.15 -8.31 3.70
C GLU A 52 1.26 -7.80 3.38
N ARG A 53 1.38 -6.55 2.90
CA ARG A 53 2.67 -5.94 2.59
C ARG A 53 3.49 -5.64 3.85
N ALA A 54 2.85 -5.21 4.94
CA ALA A 54 3.51 -4.95 6.21
C ALA A 54 4.01 -6.26 6.85
N GLN A 55 3.23 -7.34 6.75
CA GLN A 55 3.63 -8.68 7.21
C GLN A 55 4.78 -9.27 6.42
N ALA A 56 4.89 -8.96 5.13
CA ALA A 56 6.04 -9.37 4.32
C ALA A 56 7.37 -8.78 4.82
N VAL A 57 7.34 -7.63 5.51
CA VAL A 57 8.54 -6.99 6.10
C VAL A 57 8.67 -7.28 7.60
N GLN A 58 7.55 -7.28 8.33
CA GLN A 58 7.47 -7.57 9.75
C GLN A 58 6.37 -8.64 9.99
N PRO A 59 6.72 -9.94 10.04
CA PRO A 59 5.74 -11.03 10.13
C PRO A 59 4.77 -10.95 11.32
N THR A 60 5.15 -10.26 12.40
CA THR A 60 4.33 -10.06 13.59
C THR A 60 3.36 -8.88 13.48
N PHE A 61 3.32 -8.19 12.33
CA PHE A 61 2.40 -7.08 12.12
C PHE A 61 0.95 -7.58 12.07
N SER A 62 0.09 -6.96 12.85
CA SER A 62 -1.35 -7.18 12.85
C SER A 62 -2.08 -5.87 13.07
N VAL A 63 -3.27 -5.76 12.48
CA VAL A 63 -4.21 -4.68 12.80
C VAL A 63 -4.86 -5.05 14.13
N THR A 64 -4.72 -4.15 15.09
CA THR A 64 -5.35 -4.24 16.41
C THR A 64 -6.16 -2.98 16.64
N SER A 65 -7.04 -2.99 17.64
CA SER A 65 -7.88 -1.83 17.98
C SER A 65 -7.05 -0.55 18.18
N GLY A 66 -5.93 -0.64 18.90
CA GLY A 66 -5.01 0.49 19.09
C GLY A 66 -4.26 0.98 17.84
N LYS A 67 -4.36 0.29 16.70
CA LYS A 67 -3.66 0.66 15.44
C LYS A 67 -4.60 0.88 14.27
N VAL A 68 -5.85 0.43 14.34
CA VAL A 68 -6.77 0.38 13.21
C VAL A 68 -7.00 1.76 12.59
N GLN A 69 -7.20 2.80 13.39
CA GLN A 69 -7.41 4.16 12.89
C GLN A 69 -6.18 4.74 12.17
N SER A 70 -4.98 4.41 12.64
CA SER A 70 -3.75 4.81 11.97
C SER A 70 -3.63 4.13 10.61
N VAL A 71 -3.95 2.84 10.52
CA VAL A 71 -3.95 2.09 9.26
C VAL A 71 -5.00 2.65 8.29
N ILE A 72 -6.23 2.92 8.76
CA ILE A 72 -7.29 3.55 7.96
C ILE A 72 -6.83 4.91 7.44
N SER A 73 -6.27 5.76 8.30
CA SER A 73 -5.78 7.08 7.89
C SER A 73 -4.68 7.00 6.83
N ILE A 74 -3.74 6.06 6.97
CA ILE A 74 -2.72 5.82 5.94
C ILE A 74 -3.37 5.39 4.63
N CYS A 75 -4.28 4.41 4.65
CA CYS A 75 -4.92 3.90 3.45
C CYS A 75 -5.74 4.99 2.73
N ALA A 76 -6.47 5.81 3.49
CA ALA A 76 -7.26 6.92 2.97
C ALA A 76 -6.38 8.00 2.33
N ARG A 77 -5.25 8.35 2.97
CA ARG A 77 -4.29 9.34 2.43
C ARG A 77 -3.57 8.87 1.17
N LEU A 78 -3.56 7.57 0.92
CA LEU A 78 -2.96 6.98 -0.29
C LEU A 78 -4.01 6.69 -1.36
N ASP A 79 -5.25 7.15 -1.17
CA ASP A 79 -6.39 6.99 -2.08
C ASP A 79 -6.64 5.53 -2.50
N GLY A 80 -6.24 4.56 -1.66
CA GLY A 80 -6.31 3.14 -2.01
C GLY A 80 -5.40 2.71 -3.17
N LEU A 81 -4.41 3.51 -3.57
CA LEU A 81 -3.49 3.18 -4.67
C LEU A 81 -2.59 1.99 -4.31
N PRO A 82 -2.65 0.86 -5.03
CA PRO A 82 -1.98 -0.39 -4.62
C PRO A 82 -0.46 -0.24 -4.40
N LEU A 83 0.23 0.42 -5.34
CA LEU A 83 1.68 0.63 -5.23
C LEU A 83 2.05 1.56 -4.07
N ALA A 84 1.24 2.58 -3.82
CA ALA A 84 1.48 3.51 -2.72
C ALA A 84 1.32 2.80 -1.36
N LEU A 85 0.31 1.93 -1.23
CA LEU A 85 0.09 1.08 -0.06
C LEU A 85 1.27 0.12 0.16
N GLU A 86 1.76 -0.53 -0.90
CA GLU A 86 2.92 -1.42 -0.82
C GLU A 86 4.17 -0.69 -0.32
N LEU A 87 4.46 0.49 -0.85
CA LEU A 87 5.62 1.28 -0.45
C LEU A 87 5.51 1.79 0.99
N ALA A 88 4.31 2.24 1.39
CA ALA A 88 4.07 2.70 2.75
C ALA A 88 4.21 1.57 3.78
N ALA A 89 3.72 0.37 3.44
CA ALA A 89 3.82 -0.81 4.29
C ALA A 89 5.24 -1.38 4.37
N ALA A 90 6.03 -1.27 3.30
CA ALA A 90 7.40 -1.79 3.24
C ALA A 90 8.39 -0.98 4.09
N GLY A 91 8.06 0.27 4.42
CA GLY A 91 8.69 1.03 5.49
C GLY A 91 10.21 1.06 5.50
N ARG A 92 10.89 1.14 4.34
CA ARG A 92 12.36 1.32 4.28
C ARG A 92 12.84 2.16 3.09
N ASP A 93 13.53 3.24 3.45
CA ASP A 93 14.76 3.76 2.86
C ASP A 93 14.78 4.48 1.50
N CYS A 94 13.69 4.53 0.72
CA CYS A 94 13.63 5.42 -0.46
C CYS A 94 12.97 6.79 -0.20
N TRP A 95 12.20 6.95 0.89
CA TRP A 95 11.71 8.27 1.33
C TRP A 95 12.70 8.92 2.32
N ARG A 96 13.94 9.16 1.89
CA ARG A 96 14.88 9.96 2.67
C ARG A 96 14.39 11.41 2.62
N ARG A 97 13.86 11.92 3.74
CA ARG A 97 13.62 13.37 3.91
C ARG A 97 14.90 14.13 3.52
N PRO A 98 14.86 15.19 2.70
CA PRO A 98 15.99 16.09 2.61
C PRO A 98 16.21 16.68 4.01
N LYS A 99 17.42 16.47 4.56
CA LYS A 99 17.86 17.07 5.82
C LYS A 99 17.76 18.59 5.64
N SER A 100 16.89 19.26 6.40
CA SER A 100 16.91 20.72 6.47
C SER A 100 18.26 21.12 7.08
N ARG A 101 19.14 21.67 6.26
CA ARG A 101 20.40 22.28 6.67
C ARG A 101 20.08 23.64 7.27
N ASN A 102 19.98 23.71 8.59
CA ASN A 102 20.33 24.92 9.32
C ASN A 102 21.75 24.70 9.83
N ASP A 103 22.72 25.11 9.01
CA ASP A 103 23.98 25.70 9.45
C ASP A 103 23.88 27.19 9.09
#